data_AF-A0A932R070-F1
#
_entry.id   AF-A0A932R070-F1
#
_cell.length_a   1.000
_cell.length_b   1.000
_cell.length_c   1.000
_cell.angle_alpha   90.00
_cell.angle_beta   90.00
_cell.angle_gamma   90.00
#
_symmetry.space_group_name_H-M   'P 1'
#
loop_
_entity.id
_entity.type
_entity.pdbx_description
1 polymer ?
#
loop_
_entity_poly.entity_id
_entity_poly.type
_entity_poly.pdbx_seq_one_letter_code
_entity_poly.pdbx_strand_id
1 'polypeptide(L)'
;MDYFLVLYFLAGAAQNFLFILNMRFVHRDRPLPASAFSFFVSILSVWVLYDIITRIGESRGLVAIVIYSLGFAAGTYGAMKLKLEKVS
;
A
#
# COMPACT_ATOMS: atom_id res chain seq x y z
N MET A 1 22.00 0.88 7.05
CA MET A 1 21.01 0.26 7.95
C MET A 1 19.67 0.98 8.00
N ASP A 2 19.46 2.10 7.27
CA ASP A 2 18.18 2.84 7.26
C ASP A 2 17.31 2.67 6.00
N TYR A 3 17.85 2.08 4.93
CA TYR A 3 17.12 1.92 3.66
C TYR A 3 15.87 1.03 3.79
N PHE A 4 15.85 0.07 4.71
CA PHE A 4 14.69 -0.78 4.93
C PHE A 4 13.47 0.00 5.44
N LEU A 5 13.66 1.01 6.28
CA LEU A 5 12.56 1.84 6.76
C LEU A 5 11.94 2.66 5.62
N VAL A 6 12.78 3.21 4.73
CA VAL A 6 12.31 3.90 3.53
C VAL A 6 11.50 2.96 2.64
N LEU A 7 11.94 1.71 2.48
CA LEU A 7 11.20 0.70 1.71
C LEU A 7 9.84 0.38 2.34
N TYR A 8 9.75 0.23 3.67
CA TYR A 8 8.46 0.03 4.34
C TYR A 8 7.53 1.23 4.17
N PHE A 9 8.05 2.46 4.27
CA PHE A 9 7.25 3.65 4.01
C PHE A 9 6.69 3.66 2.58
N LEU A 10 7.55 3.44 1.59
CA LEU A 10 7.14 3.43 0.18
C LEU A 10 6.17 2.28 -0.12
N ALA A 11 6.40 1.10 0.47
CA ALA A 11 5.51 -0.05 0.34
C ALA A 11 4.12 0.24 0.92
N GLY A 12 4.04 0.83 2.11
CA GLY A 12 2.77 1.24 2.71
C GLY A 12 2.04 2.29 1.88
N ALA A 13 2.77 3.29 1.38
CA ALA A 13 2.22 4.32 0.51
C ALA A 13 1.68 3.75 -0.80
N ALA A 14 2.47 2.91 -1.47
CA ALA A 14 2.07 2.25 -2.72
C ALA A 14 0.87 1.32 -2.49
N GLN A 15 0.90 0.47 -1.46
CA GLN A 15 -0.18 -0.46 -1.16
C GLN A 15 -1.51 0.26 -0.98
N ASN A 16 -1.54 1.27 -0.12
CA ASN A 16 -2.79 1.95 0.15
C ASN A 16 -3.25 2.85 -1.01
N PHE A 17 -2.30 3.44 -1.74
CA PHE A 17 -2.62 4.16 -2.96
C PHE A 17 -3.33 3.26 -3.97
N LEU A 18 -2.78 2.07 -4.22
CA LEU A 18 -3.38 1.06 -5.11
C LEU A 18 -4.73 0.57 -4.57
N PHE A 19 -4.89 0.44 -3.25
CA PHE A 19 -6.16 0.06 -2.63
C PHE A 19 -7.27 1.10 -2.85
N ILE A 20 -6.96 2.39 -2.71
CA ILE A 20 -7.94 3.45 -3.00
C ILE A 20 -8.30 3.48 -4.49
N LEU A 21 -7.32 3.23 -5.38
CA LEU A 21 -7.62 3.08 -6.81
C LEU A 21 -8.52 1.87 -7.09
N ASN A 22 -8.24 0.71 -6.49
CA ASN A 22 -9.11 -0.45 -6.56
C ASN A 22 -10.54 -0.09 -6.15
N MET A 23 -10.72 0.53 -4.98
CA MET A 23 -12.02 0.97 -4.48
C MET A 23 -12.73 1.87 -5.49
N ARG A 24 -12.03 2.83 -6.12
CA ARG A 24 -12.62 3.68 -7.16
C ARG A 24 -13.05 2.89 -8.40
N PHE A 25 -12.27 1.91 -8.84
CA PHE A 25 -12.64 1.06 -10.00
C PHE A 25 -13.83 0.15 -9.68
N VAL A 26 -13.92 -0.36 -8.45
CA VAL A 26 -15.10 -1.08 -7.95
C VAL A 26 -16.33 -0.18 -7.98
N HIS A 27 -16.24 1.05 -7.46
CA HIS A 27 -17.35 2.01 -7.47
C HIS A 27 -17.78 2.46 -8.88
N ARG A 28 -16.90 2.32 -9.89
CA ARG A 28 -17.19 2.67 -11.29
C ARG A 28 -17.62 1.46 -12.13
N ASP A 29 -17.89 0.31 -11.51
CA ASP A 29 -18.24 -0.95 -12.19
C ASP A 29 -17.24 -1.33 -13.30
N ARG A 30 -15.94 -1.12 -13.06
CA ARG A 30 -14.86 -1.51 -13.97
C ARG A 30 -14.18 -2.80 -13.46
N PRO A 31 -14.71 -4.00 -13.79
CA PRO A 31 -14.29 -5.25 -13.16
C PRO A 31 -12.84 -5.64 -13.47
N LEU A 32 -12.36 -5.39 -14.69
CA LEU A 32 -10.98 -5.71 -15.10
C LEU A 32 -9.92 -4.90 -14.33
N PRO A 33 -9.96 -3.55 -14.31
CA PRO A 33 -9.00 -2.82 -13.50
C PRO A 33 -9.24 -3.07 -12.00
N ALA A 34 -10.48 -3.22 -11.53
CA ALA A 34 -10.73 -3.57 -10.13
C ALA A 34 -10.02 -4.88 -9.73
N SER A 35 -10.20 -5.96 -10.49
CA SER A 35 -9.57 -7.25 -10.18
C SER A 35 -8.03 -7.20 -10.27
N ALA A 36 -7.48 -6.50 -11.26
CA ALA A 36 -6.05 -6.31 -11.41
C ALA A 36 -5.44 -5.57 -10.21
N PHE A 37 -6.00 -4.41 -9.83
CA PHE A 37 -5.52 -3.68 -8.67
C PHE A 37 -5.71 -4.47 -7.37
N SER A 38 -6.81 -5.23 -7.23
CA SER A 38 -7.03 -6.10 -6.07
C SER A 38 -5.94 -7.17 -5.96
N PHE A 39 -5.54 -7.78 -7.07
CA PHE A 39 -4.46 -8.77 -7.10
C PHE A 39 -3.13 -8.18 -6.64
N PHE A 40 -2.75 -7.02 -7.16
CA PHE A 40 -1.49 -6.36 -6.77
C PHE A 40 -1.50 -5.88 -5.31
N VAL A 41 -2.62 -5.35 -4.82
CA VAL A 41 -2.78 -4.98 -3.41
C VAL A 41 -2.61 -6.21 -2.51
N SER A 42 -3.22 -7.34 -2.88
CA SER A 42 -3.10 -8.59 -2.11
C SER A 42 -1.66 -9.10 -2.08
N ILE A 43 -0.96 -9.12 -3.22
CA ILE A 43 0.45 -9.53 -3.27
C ILE A 43 1.32 -8.64 -2.37
N LEU A 44 1.19 -7.31 -2.50
CA LEU A 44 1.97 -6.38 -1.67
C LEU A 44 1.65 -6.57 -0.18
N SER A 45 0.37 -6.73 0.16
CA SER A 45 -0.07 -6.92 1.55
C SER A 45 0.56 -8.15 2.17
N VAL A 46 0.46 -9.30 1.49
CA VAL A 46 0.99 -10.57 2.00
C VAL A 46 2.51 -10.54 2.05
N TRP A 47 3.17 -9.97 1.04
CA TRP A 47 4.63 -9.91 0.99
C TRP A 47 5.21 -9.02 2.10
N VAL A 48 4.64 -7.83 2.32
CA VAL A 48 5.09 -6.93 3.39
C VAL A 48 4.82 -7.53 4.76
N LEU A 49 3.64 -8.15 4.97
CA LEU A 49 3.34 -8.86 6.23
C LEU A 49 4.35 -9.99 6.50
N TYR A 50 4.65 -10.81 5.49
CA TYR A 50 5.61 -11.88 5.60
C TYR A 50 7.01 -11.36 5.97
N ASP A 51 7.48 -10.31 5.29
CA ASP A 51 8.80 -9.73 5.54
C ASP A 51 8.87 -9.05 6.93
N ILE A 52 7.81 -8.36 7.37
CA ILE A 52 7.74 -7.81 8.73
C ILE A 52 7.81 -8.95 9.76
N ILE A 53 6.98 -9.98 9.62
CA ILE A 53 6.90 -11.10 10.58
C ILE A 53 8.24 -11.84 10.68
N THR A 54 8.86 -12.14 9.55
CA THR A 54 10.16 -12.83 9.51
C THR A 54 11.30 -12.01 10.12
N ARG A 55 11.15 -10.68 10.26
CA ARG A 55 12.14 -9.78 10.86
C ARG A 55 11.79 -9.31 12.28
N ILE A 56 10.64 -9.71 12.83
CA ILE A 56 10.19 -9.29 14.19
C ILE A 56 11.15 -9.74 15.30
N GLY A 57 11.93 -10.80 15.10
CA GLY A 57 12.92 -11.30 16.07
C GLY A 57 14.06 -10.32 16.42
N GLU A 58 14.26 -9.25 15.66
CA GLU A 58 15.41 -8.35 15.78
C GLU A 58 15.11 -7.01 16.51
N SER A 59 14.01 -6.89 17.27
CA SER A 59 13.59 -5.63 17.95
C SER A 59 13.23 -4.46 17.01
N ARG A 60 13.42 -4.61 15.69
CA ARG A 60 13.09 -3.59 14.66
C ARG A 60 11.69 -3.71 14.08
N GLY A 61 10.98 -4.79 14.37
CA GLY A 61 9.64 -5.06 13.80
C GLY A 61 8.61 -3.98 14.14
N LEU A 62 8.61 -3.45 15.36
CA LEU A 62 7.69 -2.38 15.77
C LEU A 62 7.94 -1.07 14.99
N VAL A 63 9.22 -0.71 14.79
CA VAL A 63 9.57 0.50 14.03
C VAL A 63 9.16 0.34 12.56
N ALA A 64 9.40 -0.83 11.96
CA ALA A 64 8.96 -1.13 10.60
C ALA A 64 7.44 -1.00 10.44
N ILE A 65 6.65 -1.51 11.39
CA ILE A 65 5.19 -1.39 11.39
C ILE A 65 4.76 0.09 11.41
N VAL A 66 5.32 0.90 12.32
CA VAL A 66 4.96 2.33 12.42
C VAL A 66 5.30 3.08 11.13
N ILE A 67 6.49 2.85 10.57
CA ILE A 67 6.92 3.49 9.32
C ILE A 67 6.07 3.03 8.14
N TYR A 68 5.72 1.75 8.09
CA TYR A 68 4.79 1.20 7.11
C TYR A 68 3.40 1.86 7.21
N SER A 69 2.87 2.02 8.42
CA SER A 69 1.60 2.72 8.67
C SER A 69 1.64 4.21 8.30
N LEU A 70 2.77 4.89 8.50
CA LEU A 70 2.97 6.27 8.03
C LEU A 70 2.93 6.34 6.50
N GLY A 71 3.58 5.38 5.84
CA GLY A 71 3.47 5.19 4.40
C GLY A 71 2.02 5.05 3.96
N PHE A 72 1.26 4.19 4.63
CA PHE A 72 -0.16 3.96 4.37
C PHE A 72 -0.97 5.27 4.38
N ALA A 73 -0.78 6.10 5.40
CA ALA A 73 -1.44 7.40 5.50
C ALA A 73 -1.04 8.36 4.37
N ALA A 74 0.24 8.42 4.00
CA ALA A 74 0.72 9.21 2.86
C ALA A 74 0.11 8.72 1.54
N GLY A 75 0.00 7.40 1.36
CA GLY A 75 -0.70 6.77 0.24
C GLY A 75 -2.17 7.19 0.16
N THR A 76 -2.88 7.23 1.30
CA THR A 76 -4.28 7.71 1.38
C THR A 76 -4.36 9.13 0.85
N TYR A 77 -3.54 10.02 1.41
CA TYR A 77 -3.54 11.43 1.10
C TYR A 77 -3.21 11.68 -0.38
N GLY A 78 -2.18 11.01 -0.90
CA GLY A 78 -1.80 11.07 -2.31
C GLY A 78 -2.92 10.63 -3.24
N ALA A 79 -3.57 9.49 -2.94
CA ALA A 79 -4.67 8.98 -3.75
C ALA A 79 -5.89 9.90 -3.73
N MET A 80 -6.20 10.49 -2.57
CA MET A 80 -7.28 11.48 -2.43
C MET A 80 -7.00 12.77 -3.20
N LYS A 81 -5.75 13.27 -3.16
CA LYS A 81 -5.30 14.45 -3.91
C LYS A 81 -5.30 14.22 -5.42
N LEU A 82 -5.08 12.98 -5.87
CA LEU A 82 -5.14 12.63 -7.28
C LEU A 82 -6.58 12.70 -7.79
N LYS A 83 -6.90 13.83 -8.44
CA LYS A 83 -8.13 14.06 -9.21
C LYS A 83 -8.14 13.20 -10.47
N LEU A 84 -8.32 11.88 -10.30
CA LEU A 84 -8.54 10.92 -11.40
C LEU A 84 -9.99 10.95 -11.93
N GLU A 85 -10.67 12.08 -11.79
CA GLU A 85 -12.01 12.33 -12.34
C GLU A 85 -12.01 12.41 -13.88
N LYS A 86 -10.83 12.51 -14.52
CA LYS A 86 -10.67 12.56 -15.99
C LYS A 86 -10.00 11.31 -16.58
N VAL A 87 -10.35 10.12 -16.10
CA VAL A 87 -10.16 8.91 -16.91
C VAL A 87 -11.55 8.50 -17.36
N SER A 88 -12.03 9.18 -18.41
CA SER A 88 -13.28 8.93 -19.12
C SER A 88 -13.17 7.64 -19.93
#